data_AF-A0A7Y2HTE1-F1
#
_entry.id   AF-A0A7Y2HTE1-F1
#
_cell.length_a   1.000
_cell.length_b   1.000
_cell.length_c   1.000
_cell.angle_alpha   90.00
_cell.angle_beta   90.00
_cell.angle_gamma   90.00
#
_symmetry.space_group_name_H-M   'P 1'
#
loop_
_entity.id
_entity.type
_entity.pdbx_description
1 polymer ?
#
loop_
_entity_poly.entity_id
_entity_poly.type
_entity_poly.pdbx_seq_one_letter_code
_entity_poly.pdbx_strand_id
1 'polypeptide(L)'
;MTGNDYPRDLCGYGAHPPAAKWPHAARTAVQFVINYEEGGENCVLHGDAASEAFLSEIVGAKALPGQRHMNMESLYEYGSRAGFWRLHRLFTERKLPVTVFAVAMALERNPLVVAAMQAAGWEIASHGYRWIDYQSVSEATEREHLR
;
A
#
# COMPACT_ATOMS: atom_id res chain seq x y z
N MET A 1 -35.03 27.76 2.90
CA MET A 1 -34.31 26.47 2.79
C MET A 1 -32.85 26.80 2.60
N THR A 2 -32.08 26.84 3.68
CA THR A 2 -30.66 27.23 3.66
C THR A 2 -29.83 26.00 3.32
N GLY A 3 -29.43 25.88 2.06
CA GLY A 3 -28.58 24.80 1.55
C GLY A 3 -27.20 24.83 2.20
N ASN A 4 -26.80 23.69 2.77
CA ASN A 4 -25.55 23.48 3.48
C ASN A 4 -24.92 22.16 2.99
N ASP A 5 -24.66 22.05 1.69
CA ASP A 5 -24.06 20.86 1.07
C ASP A 5 -22.52 20.89 1.22
N TYR A 6 -22.03 20.97 2.45
CA TYR A 6 -20.60 20.83 2.74
C TYR A 6 -20.22 19.34 2.74
N PRO A 7 -19.37 18.86 1.80
CA PRO A 7 -19.21 17.42 1.54
C PRO A 7 -18.25 16.72 2.51
N ARG A 8 -17.99 17.31 3.68
CA ARG A 8 -17.05 16.78 4.68
C ARG A 8 -17.72 16.73 6.04
N ASP A 9 -17.66 15.57 6.68
CA ASP A 9 -18.01 15.43 8.10
C ASP A 9 -16.82 15.84 8.96
N LEU A 10 -16.92 17.00 9.62
CA LEU A 10 -15.93 17.48 10.59
C LEU A 10 -16.31 17.13 12.04
N CYS A 11 -17.52 16.64 12.26
CA CYS A 11 -18.06 16.38 13.59
C CYS A 11 -17.75 14.95 14.04
N GLY A 12 -17.93 13.97 13.15
CA GLY A 12 -17.78 12.55 13.48
C GLY A 12 -18.54 12.18 14.76
N TYR A 13 -17.84 11.56 15.72
CA TYR A 13 -18.43 11.16 17.00
C TYR A 13 -18.48 12.26 18.08
N GLY A 14 -17.91 13.45 17.83
CA GLY A 14 -17.84 14.52 18.82
C GLY A 14 -17.14 14.11 20.14
N ALA A 15 -17.63 14.62 21.27
CA ALA A 15 -16.99 14.45 22.58
C ALA A 15 -17.14 13.04 23.19
N HIS A 16 -18.03 12.19 22.67
CA HIS A 16 -18.40 10.92 23.29
C HIS A 16 -18.41 9.78 22.26
N PRO A 17 -17.23 9.26 21.87
CA PRO A 17 -17.14 8.13 20.96
C PRO A 17 -17.77 6.87 21.57
N PRO A 18 -18.32 5.96 20.74
CA PRO A 18 -18.92 4.72 21.22
C PRO A 18 -17.87 3.83 21.90
N ALA A 19 -18.31 3.04 22.88
CA ALA A 19 -17.47 2.01 23.47
C ALA A 19 -17.22 0.89 22.44
N ALA A 20 -15.96 0.72 22.04
CA ALA A 20 -15.59 -0.21 20.97
C ALA A 20 -15.79 -1.71 21.32
N LYS A 21 -15.85 -2.04 22.62
CA LYS A 21 -16.12 -3.40 23.14
C LYS A 21 -15.28 -4.48 22.44
N TRP A 22 -13.97 -4.25 22.36
CA TRP A 22 -13.05 -5.21 21.75
C TRP A 22 -13.11 -6.59 22.41
N PRO A 23 -12.83 -7.67 21.65
CA PRO A 23 -12.75 -9.01 22.21
C PRO A 23 -11.86 -9.08 23.45
N HIS A 24 -12.23 -9.94 24.39
CA HIS A 24 -11.49 -10.17 25.65
C HIS A 24 -11.30 -8.91 26.52
N ALA A 25 -12.16 -7.90 26.36
CA ALA A 25 -12.06 -6.62 27.07
C ALA A 25 -10.71 -5.90 26.84
N ALA A 26 -10.12 -6.08 25.65
CA ALA A 26 -8.88 -5.40 25.28
C ALA A 26 -9.06 -3.87 25.34
N ARG A 27 -8.06 -3.17 25.89
CA ARG A 27 -8.06 -1.71 25.99
C ARG A 27 -7.71 -1.02 24.66
N THR A 28 -7.03 -1.74 23.78
CA THR A 28 -6.55 -1.23 22.49
C THR A 28 -6.52 -2.39 21.50
N ALA A 29 -6.87 -2.11 20.24
CA ALA A 29 -6.63 -3.00 19.12
C ALA A 29 -5.39 -2.47 18.37
N VAL A 30 -4.43 -3.35 18.08
CA VAL A 30 -3.25 -3.03 17.27
C VAL A 30 -3.35 -3.81 15.97
N GLN A 31 -3.25 -3.12 14.84
CA GLN A 31 -3.33 -3.72 13.51
C GLN A 31 -2.05 -3.36 12.75
N PHE A 32 -1.26 -4.38 12.41
CA PHE A 32 -0.02 -4.21 11.65
C PHE A 32 -0.28 -4.31 10.15
N VAL A 33 -0.04 -3.20 9.44
CA VAL A 33 -0.09 -3.15 7.98
C VAL A 33 1.32 -3.27 7.42
N ILE A 34 1.50 -4.18 6.45
CA ILE A 34 2.69 -4.22 5.60
C ILE A 34 2.24 -3.87 4.19
N ASN A 35 2.76 -2.79 3.62
CA ASN A 35 2.53 -2.49 2.22
C ASN A 35 3.47 -3.35 1.36
N TYR A 36 2.96 -3.84 0.23
CA TYR A 36 3.76 -4.51 -0.80
C TYR A 36 3.50 -3.81 -2.13
N GLU A 37 4.42 -2.91 -2.48
CA GLU A 37 4.28 -1.92 -3.55
C GLU A 37 5.37 -2.13 -4.62
N GLU A 38 6.43 -2.86 -4.26
CA GLU A 38 7.66 -3.00 -5.03
C GLU A 38 7.44 -3.87 -6.28
N GLY A 39 7.58 -3.23 -7.44
CA GLY A 39 7.21 -3.74 -8.76
C GLY A 39 5.90 -3.14 -9.31
N GLY A 40 5.20 -2.30 -8.54
CA GLY A 40 3.97 -1.62 -8.93
C GLY A 40 4.07 -0.09 -9.01
N GLU A 41 5.21 0.49 -8.59
CA GLU A 41 5.52 1.91 -8.56
C GLU A 41 5.64 2.56 -9.94
N ASN A 42 5.90 3.87 -10.00
CA ASN A 42 6.14 4.56 -11.26
C ASN A 42 7.44 4.07 -11.93
N CYS A 43 7.30 3.52 -13.14
CA CYS A 43 8.43 3.15 -13.97
C CYS A 43 8.06 3.25 -15.44
N VAL A 44 8.98 3.74 -16.27
CA VAL A 44 8.77 3.78 -17.73
C VAL A 44 8.56 2.38 -18.33
N LEU A 45 9.02 1.32 -17.66
CA LEU A 45 8.76 -0.08 -18.03
C LEU A 45 7.31 -0.50 -17.77
N HIS A 46 6.58 0.22 -16.93
CA HIS A 46 5.16 0.02 -16.63
C HIS A 46 4.25 0.90 -17.51
N GLY A 47 4.84 1.73 -18.39
CA GLY A 47 4.11 2.66 -19.25
C GLY A 47 3.94 4.07 -18.67
N ASP A 48 4.56 4.36 -17.52
CA ASP A 48 4.45 5.68 -16.89
C ASP A 48 5.36 6.71 -17.56
N ALA A 49 5.02 7.99 -17.42
CA ALA A 49 5.74 9.10 -18.06
C ALA A 49 7.14 9.35 -17.47
N ALA A 50 7.41 8.90 -16.24
CA ALA A 50 8.65 9.15 -15.51
C ALA A 50 8.96 8.05 -14.49
N SER A 51 10.17 8.06 -13.96
CA SER A 51 10.57 7.20 -12.83
C SER A 51 9.89 7.60 -11.52
N GLU A 52 9.84 6.66 -10.57
CA GLU A 52 9.46 6.93 -9.19
C GLU A 52 10.37 7.97 -8.50
N ALA A 53 9.79 8.66 -7.53
CA ALA A 53 10.40 9.70 -6.72
C ALA A 53 9.97 9.67 -5.24
N PHE A 54 8.93 8.91 -4.90
CA PHE A 54 8.38 8.83 -3.55
C PHE A 54 8.97 7.67 -2.74
N LEU A 55 8.85 7.75 -1.41
CA LEU A 55 9.26 6.78 -0.37
C LEU A 55 10.50 5.93 -0.72
N SER A 56 11.65 6.59 -0.86
CA SER A 56 12.94 5.93 -0.98
C SER A 56 13.99 6.61 -0.11
N GLU A 57 15.18 6.01 -0.06
CA GLU A 57 16.35 6.60 0.61
C GLU A 57 16.86 7.87 -0.09
N ILE A 58 16.43 8.15 -1.33
CA ILE A 58 16.77 9.37 -2.07
C ILE A 58 15.75 10.46 -1.70
N VAL A 59 15.92 11.04 -0.52
CA VAL A 59 15.04 12.10 -0.02
C VAL A 59 15.04 13.28 -0.99
N GLY A 60 13.84 13.68 -1.45
CA GLY A 60 13.69 14.77 -2.42
C GLY A 60 14.08 14.38 -3.85
N ALA A 61 14.09 13.08 -4.18
CA ALA A 61 14.21 12.62 -5.55
C ALA A 61 13.21 13.34 -6.47
N LYS A 62 13.64 13.60 -7.70
CA LYS A 62 12.77 14.11 -8.76
C LYS A 62 12.47 12.97 -9.71
N ALA A 63 11.23 12.89 -10.15
CA ALA A 63 10.84 11.98 -11.22
C ALA A 63 11.64 12.34 -12.50
N LEU A 64 12.20 11.34 -13.17
CA LEU A 64 12.99 11.53 -14.39
C LEU A 64 12.11 11.23 -15.61
N PRO A 65 11.68 12.25 -16.38
CA PRO A 65 10.78 12.03 -17.51
C PRO A 65 11.42 11.16 -18.59
N GLY A 66 10.67 10.17 -19.08
CA GLY A 66 11.08 9.25 -20.14
C GLY A 66 12.31 8.40 -19.81
N GLN A 67 12.73 8.35 -18.55
CA GLN A 67 13.96 7.71 -18.12
C GLN A 67 13.72 6.75 -16.97
N ARG A 68 14.56 5.72 -16.93
CA ARG A 68 14.73 4.87 -15.76
C ARG A 68 15.59 5.56 -14.73
N HIS A 69 15.29 5.32 -13.46
CA HIS A 69 16.11 5.80 -12.35
C HIS A 69 16.67 4.59 -11.61
N MET A 70 17.81 4.08 -12.10
CA MET A 70 18.37 2.80 -11.66
C MET A 70 18.56 2.68 -10.15
N ASN A 71 18.97 3.77 -9.49
CA ASN A 71 19.11 3.80 -8.03
C ASN A 71 17.76 3.61 -7.34
N MET A 72 16.73 4.33 -7.79
CA MET A 72 15.35 4.19 -7.28
C MET A 72 14.85 2.76 -7.44
N GLU A 73 14.99 2.19 -8.64
CA GLU A 73 14.58 0.81 -8.92
C GLU A 73 15.27 -0.18 -7.97
N SER A 74 16.59 -0.08 -7.79
CA SER A 74 17.32 -0.95 -6.86
C SER A 74 16.90 -0.81 -5.39
N LEU A 75 16.42 0.37 -4.97
CA LEU A 75 15.92 0.61 -3.62
C LEU A 75 14.56 -0.08 -3.42
N TYR A 76 13.66 0.02 -4.40
CA TYR A 76 12.41 -0.73 -4.40
C TYR A 76 12.67 -2.25 -4.47
N GLU A 77 13.61 -2.70 -5.31
CA GLU A 77 13.98 -4.11 -5.38
C GLU A 77 14.45 -4.67 -4.03
N TYR A 78 15.04 -3.87 -3.14
CA TYR A 78 15.41 -4.34 -1.81
C TYR A 78 14.20 -4.79 -0.99
N GLY A 79 13.08 -4.07 -1.07
CA GLY A 79 11.83 -4.40 -0.38
C GLY A 79 11.32 -5.78 -0.76
N SER A 80 11.17 -6.05 -2.06
CA SER A 80 10.70 -7.34 -2.58
C SER A 80 11.72 -8.47 -2.43
N ARG A 81 13.02 -8.21 -2.60
CA ARG A 81 14.07 -9.24 -2.56
C ARG A 81 14.50 -9.63 -1.15
N ALA A 82 14.46 -8.70 -0.19
CA ALA A 82 15.03 -8.90 1.15
C ALA A 82 14.14 -8.38 2.29
N GLY A 83 13.57 -7.17 2.15
CA GLY A 83 12.77 -6.51 3.17
C GLY A 83 11.57 -7.35 3.60
N PHE A 84 10.75 -7.77 2.64
CA PHE A 84 9.58 -8.62 2.86
C PHE A 84 9.93 -9.88 3.65
N TRP A 85 10.94 -10.64 3.24
CA TRP A 85 11.30 -11.90 3.90
C TRP A 85 11.78 -11.70 5.34
N ARG A 86 12.43 -10.56 5.63
CA ARG A 86 12.82 -10.21 7.00
C ARG A 86 11.58 -9.96 7.87
N LEU A 87 10.61 -9.20 7.38
CA LEU A 87 9.36 -8.95 8.10
C LEU A 87 8.53 -10.23 8.23
N HIS A 88 8.42 -11.01 7.17
CA HIS A 88 7.75 -12.31 7.17
C HIS A 88 8.26 -13.21 8.30
N ARG A 89 9.57 -13.39 8.44
CA ARG A 89 10.14 -14.16 9.57
C ARG A 89 9.79 -13.54 10.91
N LEU A 90 9.97 -12.22 11.07
CA LEU A 90 9.72 -11.52 12.33
C LEU A 90 8.30 -11.75 12.87
N PHE A 91 7.29 -11.60 12.01
CA PHE A 91 5.87 -11.71 12.37
C PHE A 91 5.42 -13.17 12.51
N THR A 92 5.87 -14.06 11.64
CA THR A 92 5.52 -15.49 11.72
C THR A 92 6.14 -16.18 12.94
N GLU A 93 7.39 -15.87 13.30
CA GLU A 93 8.03 -16.37 14.53
C GLU A 93 7.24 -15.97 15.80
N ARG A 94 6.65 -14.77 15.78
CA ARG A 94 5.86 -14.23 16.91
C ARG A 94 4.38 -14.61 16.84
N LYS A 95 3.95 -15.30 15.78
CA LYS A 95 2.55 -15.65 15.52
C LYS A 95 1.64 -14.41 15.58
N LEU A 96 2.13 -13.27 15.08
CA LEU A 96 1.37 -12.02 15.03
C LEU A 96 0.68 -11.90 13.66
N PRO A 97 -0.63 -11.57 13.63
CA PRO A 97 -1.35 -11.37 12.39
C PRO A 97 -0.93 -10.06 11.71
N VAL A 98 -1.00 -10.06 10.38
CA VAL A 98 -0.71 -8.91 9.52
C VAL A 98 -1.81 -8.81 8.47
N THR A 99 -2.18 -7.58 8.14
CA THR A 99 -2.92 -7.26 6.93
C THR A 99 -1.94 -6.67 5.93
N VAL A 100 -1.80 -7.28 4.77
CA VAL A 100 -0.96 -6.77 3.69
C VAL A 100 -1.80 -5.86 2.81
N PHE A 101 -1.32 -4.65 2.58
CA PHE A 101 -1.85 -3.77 1.54
C PHE A 101 -1.03 -4.01 0.29
N ALA A 102 -1.57 -4.81 -0.62
CA ALA A 102 -0.82 -5.31 -1.76
C ALA A 102 -1.27 -4.68 -3.07
N VAL A 103 -0.31 -4.10 -3.79
CA VAL A 103 -0.53 -3.58 -5.15
C VAL A 103 -0.56 -4.76 -6.11
N ALA A 104 -1.62 -4.87 -6.92
CA ALA A 104 -1.84 -6.08 -7.70
C ALA A 104 -0.73 -6.34 -8.74
N MET A 105 -0.22 -5.31 -9.43
CA MET A 105 0.92 -5.45 -10.34
C MET A 105 2.18 -5.96 -9.61
N ALA A 106 2.43 -5.53 -8.37
CA ALA A 106 3.56 -6.01 -7.58
C ALA A 106 3.41 -7.51 -7.24
N LEU A 107 2.19 -7.97 -6.94
CA LEU A 107 1.91 -9.39 -6.69
C LEU A 107 2.05 -10.25 -7.95
N GLU A 108 1.62 -9.76 -9.12
CA GLU A 108 1.79 -10.44 -10.42
C GLU A 108 3.27 -10.71 -10.71
N ARG A 109 4.15 -9.78 -10.35
CA ARG A 109 5.60 -9.90 -10.56
C ARG A 109 6.28 -10.85 -9.57
N ASN A 110 5.68 -11.09 -8.40
CA ASN A 110 6.28 -11.93 -7.36
C ASN A 110 5.26 -12.87 -6.70
N PRO A 111 4.77 -13.90 -7.42
CA PRO A 111 3.79 -14.84 -6.87
C PRO A 111 4.31 -15.66 -5.67
N LEU A 112 5.64 -15.73 -5.48
CA LEU A 112 6.23 -16.42 -4.33
C LEU A 112 5.89 -15.72 -3.00
N VAL A 113 5.81 -14.38 -2.97
CA VAL A 113 5.42 -13.68 -1.74
C VAL A 113 3.94 -13.85 -1.45
N VAL A 114 3.09 -13.97 -2.48
CA VAL A 114 1.65 -14.26 -2.32
C VAL A 114 1.48 -15.61 -1.63
N ALA A 115 2.19 -16.64 -2.10
CA ALA A 115 2.16 -17.97 -1.48
C ALA A 115 2.62 -17.92 -0.01
N ALA A 116 3.64 -17.12 0.30
CA ALA A 116 4.11 -16.93 1.68
C ALA A 116 3.08 -16.23 2.57
N MET A 117 2.44 -15.15 2.09
CA MET A 117 1.38 -14.44 2.81
C MET A 117 0.20 -15.38 3.11
N GLN A 118 -0.24 -16.17 2.12
CA GLN A 118 -1.31 -17.15 2.29
C GLN A 118 -0.95 -18.26 3.28
N ALA A 119 0.27 -18.81 3.18
CA ALA A 119 0.76 -19.83 4.10
C ALA A 119 0.87 -19.31 5.55
N ALA A 120 1.19 -18.03 5.73
CA ALA A 120 1.21 -17.37 7.03
C ALA A 120 -0.19 -17.02 7.57
N GLY A 121 -1.25 -17.19 6.77
CA GLY A 121 -2.62 -16.81 7.13
C GLY A 121 -2.80 -15.29 7.25
N TRP A 122 -2.00 -14.50 6.53
CA TRP A 122 -2.14 -13.04 6.50
C TRP A 122 -3.32 -12.63 5.63
N GLU A 123 -4.02 -11.59 6.05
CA GLU A 123 -5.04 -10.94 5.21
C GLU A 123 -4.34 -10.19 4.07
N ILE A 124 -4.89 -10.24 2.85
CA ILE A 124 -4.39 -9.48 1.70
C ILE A 124 -5.50 -8.55 1.24
N ALA A 125 -5.36 -7.27 1.55
CA ALA A 125 -6.25 -6.21 1.10
C ALA A 125 -5.70 -5.60 -0.20
N SER A 126 -6.61 -5.17 -1.08
CA SER A 126 -6.22 -4.44 -2.30
C SER A 126 -5.59 -3.10 -1.94
N HIS A 127 -4.43 -2.81 -2.51
CA HIS A 127 -3.81 -1.50 -2.50
C HIS A 127 -3.81 -0.86 -3.91
N GLY A 128 -4.82 -1.22 -4.72
CA GLY A 128 -4.95 -0.78 -6.11
C GLY A 128 -4.14 -1.64 -7.10
N TYR A 129 -4.41 -1.48 -8.40
CA TYR A 129 -3.63 -2.17 -9.44
C TYR A 129 -2.20 -1.61 -9.56
N ARG A 130 -2.07 -0.29 -9.42
CA ARG A 130 -0.81 0.47 -9.52
C ARG A 130 -0.56 1.28 -8.26
N TRP A 131 0.71 1.50 -7.95
CA TRP A 131 1.12 2.44 -6.89
C TRP A 131 1.50 3.79 -7.52
N ILE A 132 0.49 4.62 -7.75
CA ILE A 132 0.62 5.93 -8.41
C ILE A 132 -0.32 6.95 -7.76
N ASP A 133 -0.14 8.23 -8.07
CA ASP A 133 -1.09 9.27 -7.69
C ASP A 133 -2.34 9.22 -8.58
N TYR A 134 -3.47 8.84 -8.00
CA TYR A 134 -4.76 8.77 -8.68
C TYR A 134 -5.49 10.12 -8.80
N GLN A 135 -5.01 11.20 -8.16
CA GLN A 135 -5.67 12.51 -8.10
C GLN A 135 -6.07 13.10 -9.47
N SER A 136 -5.31 12.77 -10.53
CA SER A 136 -5.55 13.25 -11.90
C SER A 136 -5.79 12.12 -12.91
N VAL A 137 -5.88 10.88 -12.45
CA VAL A 137 -6.24 9.74 -13.29
C VAL A 137 -7.71 9.88 -13.68
N SER A 138 -8.05 9.57 -14.94
CA SER A 138 -9.45 9.63 -15.38
C SER A 138 -10.30 8.60 -14.65
N GLU A 139 -11.56 8.92 -14.34
CA GLU A 139 -12.49 7.99 -13.68
C GLU A 139 -12.59 6.64 -14.42
N ALA A 140 -12.57 6.66 -15.76
CA ALA A 140 -12.63 5.44 -16.56
C ALA A 140 -11.40 4.56 -16.35
N THR A 141 -10.20 5.15 -16.30
CA THR A 141 -8.95 4.44 -16.04
C THR A 141 -8.88 3.94 -14.60
N GLU A 142 -9.24 4.77 -13.63
CA GLU A 142 -9.28 4.37 -12.22
C GLU A 142 -10.24 3.20 -11.98
N ARG A 143 -11.44 3.27 -12.58
CA ARG A 143 -12.43 2.19 -12.51
C ARG A 143 -11.92 0.88 -13.10
N GLU A 144 -11.15 0.95 -14.18
CA GLU A 144 -10.53 -0.24 -14.76
C GLU A 144 -9.43 -0.81 -13.85
N HIS A 145 -8.62 0.05 -13.22
CA HIS A 145 -7.61 -0.37 -12.24
C HIS A 145 -8.19 -0.98 -10.95
N LEU A 146 -9.49 -0.90 -10.71
CA LEU A 146 -10.17 -1.50 -9.55
C LEU A 146 -10.81 -2.86 -9.84
N ARG A 147 -10.91 -3.27 -11.12
CA ARG A 147 -11.54 -4.54 -11.53
C ARG A 147 -10.60 -5.72 -11.40
#